data_AF-A0A1S4DAG1-F1
#
_entry.id   AF-A0A1S4DAG1-F1
#
_cell.length_a   1.000
_cell.length_b   1.000
_cell.length_c   1.000
_cell.angle_alpha   90.00
_cell.angle_beta   90.00
_cell.angle_gamma   90.00
#
_symmetry.space_group_name_H-M   'P 1'
#
loop_
_entity.id
_entity.type
_entity.pdbx_description
1 polymer ?
#
loop_
_entity_poly.entity_id
_entity_poly.type
_entity_poly.pdbx_seq_one_letter_code
_entity_poly.pdbx_strand_id
1 'polypeptide(L)'
;MCMEGIEHNPVVYELMSEMAFRGDNFQLQGWLKSYSHRRYGKVNDQIEAAWDILYHTIYNCTDGIADHNTDYIVEFPDWDPSGKTGTDISGTDSSSQNRMQKLAGFQLNRRFLFFEKSSSLPKPHLWYSTEDVIKALKLFIDAGKELSGSLTYR
;
A
#
# COMPACT_ATOMS: atom_id res chain seq x y z
N MET A 1 9.35 -1.33 18.74
CA MET A 1 8.68 -1.67 17.47
C MET A 1 7.74 -2.82 17.73
N CYS A 2 6.44 -2.66 17.47
CA CYS A 2 5.43 -3.71 17.65
C CYS A 2 4.63 -3.83 16.35
N MET A 3 5.19 -4.54 15.37
CA MET A 3 4.58 -4.77 14.05
C MET A 3 3.98 -6.17 14.04
N GLU A 4 2.83 -6.35 13.38
CA GLU A 4 2.15 -7.64 13.27
C GLU A 4 2.95 -8.66 12.44
N GLY A 5 3.64 -8.18 11.40
CA GLY A 5 4.52 -8.97 10.54
C GLY A 5 5.89 -8.32 10.37
N ILE A 6 6.84 -9.10 9.86
CA ILE A 6 8.21 -8.67 9.51
C ILE A 6 8.48 -8.97 8.03
N GLU A 7 9.71 -8.72 7.56
CA GLU A 7 10.14 -8.98 6.16
C GLU A 7 9.53 -8.05 5.09
N HIS A 8 8.95 -6.92 5.48
CA HIS A 8 8.51 -5.86 4.57
C HIS A 8 9.16 -4.51 4.94
N ASN A 9 9.11 -3.52 4.04
CA ASN A 9 9.52 -2.12 4.26
C ASN A 9 10.79 -1.93 5.13
N PRO A 10 11.95 -2.51 4.76
CA PRO A 10 13.13 -2.53 5.61
C PRO A 10 13.66 -1.13 5.98
N VAL A 11 13.42 -0.12 5.13
CA VAL A 11 13.78 1.28 5.40
C VAL A 11 13.13 1.81 6.69
N VAL A 12 11.88 1.41 6.97
CA VAL A 12 11.14 1.86 8.16
C VAL A 12 11.73 1.23 9.42
N TYR A 13 12.04 -0.06 9.36
CA TYR A 13 12.64 -0.80 10.47
C TYR A 13 14.05 -0.29 10.82
N GLU A 14 14.88 -0.03 9.80
CA GLU A 14 16.23 0.53 10.00
C GLU A 14 16.15 1.92 10.61
N LEU A 15 15.31 2.80 10.05
CA LEU A 15 15.14 4.17 10.54
C LEU A 15 14.68 4.19 12.00
N MET A 16 13.62 3.44 12.31
CA MET A 16 13.03 3.40 13.64
C MET A 16 14.00 2.82 14.69
N SER A 17 14.80 1.82 14.31
CA SER A 17 15.85 1.28 15.19
C SER A 17 16.95 2.31 15.45
N GLU A 18 17.35 3.05 14.42
CA GLU A 18 18.37 4.08 14.53
C GLU A 18 17.93 5.27 15.39
N MET A 19 16.63 5.60 15.39
CA MET A 19 16.09 6.68 16.21
C MET A 19 16.30 6.45 17.72
N ALA A 20 16.40 5.19 18.17
CA ALA A 20 16.67 4.88 19.57
C ALA A 20 18.05 5.36 20.05
N PHE A 21 18.98 5.60 19.13
CA PHE A 21 20.37 5.98 19.42
C PHE A 21 20.70 7.43 19.04
N ARG A 22 19.74 8.18 18.51
CA ARG A 22 19.93 9.58 18.11
C ARG A 22 19.39 10.51 19.20
N GLY A 23 20.20 11.50 19.58
CA GLY A 23 19.81 12.55 20.54
C GLY A 23 19.22 13.80 19.88
N ASP A 24 19.55 14.05 18.61
CA ASP A 24 19.20 15.26 17.88
C ASP A 24 18.41 14.96 16.59
N ASN A 25 17.71 15.99 16.11
CA ASN A 25 17.07 15.96 14.80
C ASN A 25 18.11 15.79 13.68
N PHE A 26 17.71 15.15 12.58
CA PHE A 26 18.57 14.92 11.42
C PHE A 26 17.79 15.13 10.11
N GLN A 27 18.52 15.32 9.02
CA GLN A 27 17.92 15.47 7.70
C GLN A 27 17.57 14.10 7.10
N LEU A 28 16.27 13.80 7.01
CA LEU A 28 15.77 12.51 6.54
C LEU A 28 16.16 12.18 5.10
N GLN A 29 16.15 13.17 4.20
CA GLN A 29 16.60 12.98 2.81
C GLN A 29 18.08 12.57 2.72
N GLY A 30 18.95 13.17 3.54
CA GLY A 30 20.37 12.80 3.59
C GLY A 30 20.56 11.40 4.16
N TRP A 31 19.74 11.02 5.13
CA TRP A 31 19.72 9.66 5.66
C TRP A 31 19.25 8.64 4.60
N LEU A 32 18.21 8.95 3.81
CA LEU A 32 17.71 8.09 2.73
C LEU A 32 18.73 7.88 1.61
N LYS A 33 19.46 8.93 1.23
CA LYS A 33 20.60 8.80 0.30
C LYS A 33 21.66 7.84 0.86
N SER A 34 22.02 8.04 2.12
CA SER A 34 22.99 7.16 2.79
C SER A 34 22.48 5.72 2.92
N TYR A 35 21.18 5.54 3.16
CA TYR A 35 20.51 4.24 3.21
C TYR A 35 20.60 3.53 1.85
N SER A 36 20.25 4.21 0.75
CA SER A 36 20.30 3.61 -0.58
C SER A 36 21.73 3.21 -0.96
N HIS A 37 22.73 4.04 -0.63
CA HIS A 37 24.15 3.72 -0.87
C HIS A 37 24.60 2.49 -0.10
N ARG A 38 24.30 2.41 1.21
CA ARG A 38 24.65 1.24 2.03
C ARG A 38 23.92 -0.02 1.58
N ARG A 39 22.63 0.12 1.23
CA ARG A 39 21.79 -1.00 0.82
C ARG A 39 22.25 -1.59 -0.50
N TYR A 40 22.52 -0.74 -1.50
CA TYR A 40 22.83 -1.20 -2.86
C TYR A 40 24.33 -1.33 -3.14
N GLY A 41 25.17 -0.73 -2.31
CA GLY A 41 26.64 -0.80 -2.40
C GLY A 41 27.27 0.15 -3.42
N LYS A 42 26.48 1.01 -4.05
CA LYS A 42 26.95 1.98 -5.06
C LYS A 42 26.09 3.26 -5.01
N VAL A 43 26.73 4.39 -5.29
CA VAL A 43 26.06 5.68 -5.52
C VAL A 43 25.48 5.69 -6.93
N ASN A 44 24.20 6.05 -7.06
CA ASN A 44 23.53 6.20 -8.35
C ASN A 44 22.45 7.31 -8.25
N ASP A 45 22.55 8.31 -9.12
CA ASP A 45 21.70 9.51 -9.07
C ASP A 45 20.22 9.18 -9.37
N GLN A 46 19.94 8.20 -10.23
CA GLN A 46 18.57 7.78 -10.53
C GLN A 46 17.92 7.14 -9.31
N ILE A 47 18.68 6.37 -8.53
CA ILE A 47 18.19 5.78 -7.27
C ILE A 47 17.92 6.83 -6.21
N GLU A 48 18.81 7.81 -6.07
CA GLU A 48 18.57 8.91 -5.14
C GLU A 48 17.30 9.68 -5.51
N ALA A 49 17.10 9.97 -6.79
CA ALA A 49 15.88 10.61 -7.29
C ALA A 49 14.64 9.74 -7.06
N ALA A 50 14.74 8.42 -7.29
CA ALA A 50 13.63 7.50 -7.06
C ALA A 50 13.23 7.43 -5.58
N TRP A 51 14.21 7.35 -4.67
CA TRP A 51 13.98 7.37 -3.24
C TRP A 51 13.41 8.70 -2.75
N ASP A 52 13.80 9.83 -3.34
CA ASP A 52 13.20 11.13 -3.03
C ASP A 52 11.73 11.20 -3.44
N ILE A 53 11.36 10.61 -4.60
CA ILE A 53 9.93 10.50 -4.98
C ILE A 53 9.19 9.59 -4.01
N LEU A 54 9.74 8.42 -3.67
CA LEU A 54 9.12 7.49 -2.71
C LEU A 54 8.93 8.13 -1.34
N TYR A 55 9.89 8.94 -0.90
CA TYR A 55 9.81 9.70 0.33
C TYR A 55 8.63 10.66 0.34
N HIS A 56 8.40 11.42 -0.74
CA HIS A 56 7.30 12.37 -0.82
C HIS A 56 5.93 11.73 -1.14
N THR A 57 5.91 10.43 -1.45
CA THR A 57 4.69 9.69 -1.85
C THR A 57 4.36 8.57 -0.86
N ILE A 58 4.72 7.32 -1.18
CA ILE A 58 4.34 6.12 -0.43
C ILE A 58 4.79 6.21 1.03
N TYR A 59 5.98 6.76 1.31
CA TYR A 59 6.49 6.87 2.68
C TYR A 59 6.04 8.13 3.45
N ASN A 60 5.12 8.93 2.89
CA ASN A 60 4.62 10.15 3.53
C ASN A 60 3.08 10.19 3.59
N CYS A 61 2.49 9.22 4.29
CA CYS A 61 1.08 9.25 4.64
C CYS A 61 0.83 10.26 5.77
N THR A 62 -0.04 11.25 5.52
CA THR A 62 -0.32 12.35 6.47
C THR A 62 -1.80 12.64 6.66
N ASP A 63 -2.69 11.89 6.00
CA ASP A 63 -4.15 12.07 6.08
C ASP A 63 -4.76 11.54 7.39
N GLY A 64 -4.00 10.76 8.17
CA GLY A 64 -4.44 10.20 9.46
C GLY A 64 -5.36 8.99 9.32
N ILE A 65 -5.47 8.41 8.13
CA ILE A 65 -6.27 7.21 7.89
C ILE A 65 -5.41 5.97 8.19
N ALA A 66 -5.96 5.02 8.95
CA ALA A 66 -5.30 3.76 9.26
C ALA A 66 -5.46 2.79 8.09
N ASP A 67 -4.53 2.82 7.14
CA ASP A 67 -4.57 1.99 5.95
C ASP A 67 -3.99 0.60 6.16
N HIS A 68 -4.64 -0.38 5.53
CA HIS A 68 -4.14 -1.73 5.29
C HIS A 68 -4.02 -1.94 3.79
N ASN A 69 -3.24 -2.93 3.34
CA ASN A 69 -3.24 -3.28 1.93
C ASN A 69 -4.64 -3.81 1.55
N THR A 70 -5.33 -3.03 0.72
CA THR A 70 -6.67 -3.32 0.18
C THR A 70 -6.65 -3.31 -1.34
N ASP A 71 -5.47 -3.51 -1.95
CA ASP A 71 -5.33 -3.64 -3.39
C ASP A 71 -6.19 -4.79 -3.89
N TYR A 72 -6.83 -4.61 -5.06
CA TYR A 72 -7.75 -5.63 -5.61
C TYR A 72 -7.12 -7.02 -5.76
N ILE A 73 -5.80 -7.12 -5.89
CA ILE A 73 -5.10 -8.40 -6.04
C ILE A 73 -5.05 -9.22 -4.74
N VAL A 74 -5.15 -8.58 -3.57
CA VAL A 74 -5.12 -9.26 -2.27
C VAL A 74 -6.52 -9.54 -1.71
N GLU A 75 -7.54 -8.91 -2.29
CA GLU A 75 -8.93 -9.07 -1.90
C GLU A 75 -9.60 -10.27 -2.55
N PHE A 76 -10.79 -10.64 -2.06
CA PHE A 76 -11.60 -11.67 -2.68
C PHE A 76 -11.98 -11.30 -4.13
N PRO A 77 -12.05 -12.29 -5.05
CA PRO A 77 -12.45 -12.03 -6.44
C PRO A 77 -13.84 -11.39 -6.62
N ASP A 78 -14.70 -11.48 -5.60
CA ASP A 78 -16.03 -10.87 -5.58
C ASP A 78 -15.98 -9.34 -5.31
N TRP A 79 -14.78 -8.78 -5.10
CA TRP A 79 -14.59 -7.35 -4.86
C TRP A 79 -14.68 -6.55 -6.17
N ASP A 80 -15.72 -5.73 -6.30
CA ASP A 80 -15.98 -4.94 -7.51
C ASP A 80 -15.17 -3.62 -7.53
N PRO A 81 -14.20 -3.45 -8.46
CA PRO A 81 -13.44 -2.21 -8.59
C PRO A 81 -14.28 -1.04 -9.13
N SER A 82 -15.44 -1.31 -9.73
CA SER A 82 -16.30 -0.32 -10.37
C SER A 82 -17.36 0.29 -9.45
N GLY A 83 -17.50 -0.22 -8.23
CA GLY A 83 -18.49 0.23 -7.25
C GLY A 83 -18.41 1.75 -6.99
N LYS A 84 -19.56 2.45 -6.95
CA LYS A 84 -19.60 3.85 -6.54
C LYS A 84 -19.53 3.92 -5.02
N THR A 85 -18.53 4.58 -4.47
CA THR A 85 -18.44 4.83 -3.03
C THR A 85 -19.44 5.93 -2.66
N GLY A 86 -20.38 5.60 -1.77
CA GLY A 86 -21.08 6.62 -1.00
C GLY A 86 -20.06 7.36 -0.15
N THR A 87 -19.76 8.59 -0.52
CA THR A 87 -19.17 9.58 0.38
C THR A 87 -20.17 9.85 1.49
N ASP A 88 -20.10 9.10 2.59
CA ASP A 88 -20.80 9.44 3.83
C ASP A 88 -19.86 9.23 5.02
N ILE A 89 -18.99 10.21 5.22
CA ILE A 89 -18.52 10.57 6.57
C ILE A 89 -19.68 11.32 7.23
N SER A 90 -20.60 10.60 7.88
CA SER A 90 -21.33 11.14 9.04
C SER A 90 -21.89 9.99 9.85
N GLY A 91 -21.56 9.98 11.14
CA GLY A 91 -21.92 8.89 12.04
C GLY A 91 -23.42 8.75 12.20
N THR A 92 -23.90 7.51 12.28
CA THR A 92 -24.94 7.09 13.23
C THR A 92 -25.10 5.58 13.15
N ASP A 93 -24.98 4.94 14.31
CA ASP A 93 -25.51 3.61 14.56
C ASP A 93 -26.95 3.51 14.06
N SER A 94 -27.32 2.48 13.29
CA SER A 94 -28.57 1.74 13.54
C SER A 94 -28.66 0.44 12.76
N SER A 95 -29.13 -0.55 13.51
CA SER A 95 -29.71 -1.82 13.12
C SER A 95 -30.76 -1.76 12.01
N SER A 96 -31.14 -2.97 11.55
CA SER A 96 -32.40 -3.33 10.85
C SER A 96 -32.24 -3.37 9.32
N GLN A 97 -32.80 -4.31 8.55
CA GLN A 97 -33.94 -5.18 8.79
C GLN A 97 -34.01 -6.23 7.65
N ASN A 98 -34.46 -7.43 8.02
CA ASN A 98 -34.91 -8.52 7.16
C ASN A 98 -35.50 -8.11 5.80
N ARG A 99 -35.05 -8.76 4.73
CA ARG A 99 -35.92 -9.10 3.58
C ARG A 99 -35.55 -10.48 3.02
N MET A 100 -36.06 -11.52 3.69
CA MET A 100 -36.35 -12.77 3.00
C MET A 100 -37.48 -12.52 2.02
N GLN A 101 -37.21 -12.56 0.72
CA GLN A 101 -38.24 -12.76 -0.30
C GLN A 101 -37.94 -14.05 -1.07
N LYS A 102 -38.89 -14.98 -0.90
CA LYS A 102 -39.05 -16.27 -1.57
C LYS A 102 -38.75 -16.19 -3.08
N LEU A 103 -37.88 -17.07 -3.58
CA LEU A 103 -37.99 -17.54 -4.97
C LEU A 103 -38.80 -18.84 -4.98
N ALA A 104 -39.99 -18.76 -5.56
CA ALA A 104 -40.74 -19.93 -5.96
C ALA A 104 -40.06 -20.55 -7.20
N GLY A 105 -39.75 -21.84 -7.10
CA GLY A 105 -39.67 -22.73 -8.25
C GLY A 105 -38.37 -22.74 -9.05
N PHE A 106 -37.27 -23.21 -8.47
CA PHE A 106 -36.27 -24.00 -9.22
C PHE A 106 -35.64 -25.03 -8.29
N GLN A 107 -35.88 -26.31 -8.58
CA GLN A 107 -35.30 -27.44 -7.84
C GLN A 107 -33.79 -27.54 -8.07
N LEU A 108 -33.08 -27.87 -7.00
CA LEU A 108 -31.63 -27.84 -6.85
C LEU A 108 -30.87 -28.86 -7.72
N ASN A 109 -29.80 -28.38 -8.37
CA ASN A 109 -28.49 -29.04 -8.40
C ASN A 109 -27.39 -28.07 -8.87
N ARG A 110 -27.19 -26.97 -8.15
CA ARG A 110 -25.93 -26.21 -8.16
C ARG A 110 -25.50 -26.01 -6.72
N ARG A 111 -24.34 -26.55 -6.36
CA ARG A 111 -23.74 -26.45 -5.02
C ARG A 111 -23.24 -25.04 -4.66
N PHE A 112 -23.41 -24.06 -5.54
CA PHE A 112 -23.02 -22.67 -5.31
C PHE A 112 -24.13 -21.76 -5.83
N LEU A 113 -24.86 -21.12 -4.90
CA LEU A 113 -25.72 -19.97 -5.18
C LEU A 113 -24.82 -18.74 -5.05
N PHE A 114 -24.43 -18.14 -6.18
CA PHE A 114 -23.88 -16.79 -6.17
C PHE A 114 -25.03 -15.85 -5.79
N PHE A 115 -25.02 -15.41 -4.53
CA PHE A 115 -25.87 -14.31 -4.11
C PHE A 115 -25.08 -13.04 -4.42
N GLU A 116 -25.50 -12.28 -5.43
CA GLU A 116 -24.92 -10.98 -5.74
C GLU A 116 -25.30 -10.03 -4.61
N LYS A 117 -24.43 -9.93 -3.61
CA LYS A 117 -24.57 -8.99 -2.52
C LYS A 117 -24.15 -7.64 -3.07
N SER A 118 -25.11 -6.75 -3.31
CA SER A 118 -24.85 -5.33 -3.58
C SER A 118 -24.36 -4.62 -2.31
N SER A 119 -23.19 -5.03 -1.81
CA SER A 119 -22.45 -4.25 -0.82
C SER A 119 -21.53 -3.30 -1.56
N SER A 120 -21.66 -2.00 -1.30
CA SER A 120 -20.62 -1.03 -1.66
C SER A 120 -19.38 -1.34 -0.83
N LEU A 121 -18.51 -2.20 -1.34
CA LEU A 121 -17.22 -2.49 -0.72
C LEU A 121 -16.38 -1.20 -0.76
N PRO A 122 -15.57 -0.91 0.29
CA PRO A 122 -14.71 0.26 0.30
C PRO A 122 -13.72 0.20 -0.87
N LYS A 123 -13.25 1.33 -1.39
CA LYS A 123 -12.20 1.33 -2.42
C LYS A 123 -10.82 1.29 -1.78
N PRO A 124 -9.80 0.77 -2.49
CA PRO A 124 -8.42 0.94 -2.07
C PRO A 124 -8.15 2.44 -1.92
N HIS A 125 -7.70 2.82 -0.73
CA HIS A 125 -7.34 4.18 -0.41
C HIS A 125 -5.86 4.38 -0.70
N LEU A 126 -5.55 5.36 -1.56
CA LEU A 126 -4.18 5.75 -1.90
C LEU A 126 -3.97 7.20 -1.48
N TRP A 127 -3.05 7.43 -0.54
CA TRP A 127 -2.65 8.77 -0.07
C TRP A 127 -1.65 9.47 -0.99
N TYR A 128 -1.33 8.87 -2.14
CA TYR A 128 -0.29 9.33 -3.06
C TYR A 128 -0.71 9.19 -4.53
N SER A 129 -0.04 9.94 -5.41
CA SER A 129 -0.23 9.85 -6.87
C SER A 129 0.49 8.62 -7.44
N THR A 130 -0.24 7.78 -8.17
CA THR A 130 0.35 6.62 -8.87
C THR A 130 1.30 7.05 -9.99
N GLU A 131 1.10 8.21 -10.59
CA GLU A 131 1.97 8.72 -11.65
C GLU A 131 3.40 8.97 -11.15
N ASP A 132 3.53 9.50 -9.94
CA ASP A 132 4.84 9.79 -9.36
C ASP A 132 5.55 8.51 -8.96
N VAL A 133 4.84 7.54 -8.38
CA VAL A 133 5.39 6.21 -8.08
C VAL A 133 5.82 5.49 -9.36
N ILE A 134 5.07 5.61 -10.45
CA ILE A 134 5.46 5.05 -11.76
C ILE A 134 6.74 5.73 -12.27
N LYS A 135 6.93 7.03 -12.05
CA LYS A 135 8.20 7.72 -12.39
C LYS A 135 9.35 7.16 -11.55
N ALA A 136 9.15 6.95 -10.25
CA ALA A 136 10.15 6.34 -9.39
C ALA A 136 10.52 4.93 -9.87
N LEU A 137 9.52 4.11 -10.23
CA LEU A 137 9.74 2.77 -10.78
C LEU A 137 10.57 2.80 -12.06
N LYS A 138 10.30 3.74 -12.97
CA LYS A 138 11.11 3.91 -14.20
C LYS A 138 12.58 4.21 -13.87
N LEU A 139 12.84 5.09 -12.91
CA LEU A 139 14.20 5.38 -12.44
C LEU A 139 14.91 4.14 -11.87
N PHE A 140 14.18 3.31 -11.10
CA PHE A 140 14.73 2.02 -10.64
C PHE A 140 15.04 1.08 -11.83
N ILE A 141 14.17 0.97 -12.81
CA ILE A 141 14.41 0.10 -13.97
C ILE A 141 15.63 0.58 -14.76
N ASP A 142 15.77 1.88 -14.98
CA ASP A 142 16.89 2.48 -15.72
C ASP A 142 18.25 2.24 -15.03
N ALA A 143 18.28 2.32 -13.71
CA ALA A 143 19.49 2.06 -12.91
C ALA A 143 19.87 0.57 -12.81
N GLY A 144 19.00 -0.35 -13.26
CA GLY A 144 19.18 -1.79 -13.06
C GLY A 144 20.45 -2.37 -13.67
N LYS A 145 20.94 -1.82 -14.80
CA LYS A 145 22.22 -2.27 -15.38
C LYS A 145 23.40 -2.02 -14.46
N GLU A 146 23.41 -0.87 -13.79
CA GLU A 146 24.51 -0.44 -12.92
C GLU A 146 24.53 -1.15 -11.57
N LEU A 147 23.36 -1.63 -11.12
CA LEU A 147 23.15 -2.22 -9.80
C LEU A 147 22.87 -3.72 -9.85
N SER A 148 23.03 -4.35 -11.03
CA SER A 148 22.77 -5.78 -11.26
C SER A 148 23.59 -6.73 -10.35
N GLY A 149 24.73 -6.27 -9.82
CA GLY A 149 25.54 -7.02 -8.85
C GLY A 149 25.04 -6.94 -7.40
N SER A 150 24.05 -6.10 -7.11
CA SER A 150 23.55 -5.88 -5.76
C SER A 150 22.43 -6.85 -5.41
N LEU A 151 22.62 -7.67 -4.38
CA LEU A 151 21.65 -8.68 -3.93
C LEU A 151 20.32 -8.08 -3.47
N THR A 152 20.34 -6.82 -3.04
CA THR A 152 19.18 -6.09 -2.49
C THR A 152 18.44 -5.27 -3.55
N TYR A 153 18.97 -5.18 -4.77
CA TYR A 153 18.44 -4.35 -5.86
C TYR A 153 17.64 -5.11 -6.92
N ARG A 154 17.96 -6.40 -7.09
CA ARG A 154 17.43 -7.39 -8.06
C ARG A 154 16.25 -6.97 -8.93
#